data_AF-A0A954NHH2-F1
#
_entry.id   AF-A0A954NHH2-F1
#
_cell.length_a   1.000
_cell.length_b   1.000
_cell.length_c   1.000
_cell.angle_alpha   90.00
_cell.angle_beta   90.00
_cell.angle_gamma   90.00
#
_symmetry.space_group_name_H-M   'P 1'
#
loop_
_entity.id
_entity.type
_entity.pdbx_description
1 polymer ?
#
loop_
_entity_poly.entity_id
_entity_poly.type
_entity_poly.pdbx_seq_one_letter_code
_entity_poly.pdbx_strand_id
1 'polypeptide(L)'
;MTPKRQAFSLVELVVVVMILAILAAIAVPQFLGTRGRASTVRAAQDLRVIEQAVLMYYSAYNEWPVPKPVGVVPNGMSEFIKDDVFLNPTPLGGAYRLKEKTTTSADTGSVTLSGVAIRWSVEETAPLDLCLGLDELIDDGDLRTGRMLMPNKRLLMWVQDSTDASATGASNPAANLSVSPSGVSASVGGLSASLN
;
A
#
# COMPACT_ATOMS: atom_id res chain seq x y z
N MET A 1 54.21 27.61 37.04
CA MET A 1 54.12 27.85 35.58
C MET A 1 52.66 27.78 35.18
N THR A 2 52.01 28.91 34.97
CA THR A 2 50.61 28.96 34.50
C THR A 2 50.58 28.77 32.98
N PRO A 3 49.81 27.80 32.45
CA PRO A 3 49.77 27.55 31.02
C PRO A 3 49.16 28.76 30.28
N LYS A 4 49.84 29.24 29.23
CA LYS A 4 49.30 30.27 28.33
C LYS A 4 48.05 29.71 27.66
N ARG A 5 46.91 30.37 27.85
CA ARG A 5 45.69 30.06 27.10
C ARG A 5 45.93 30.43 25.63
N GLN A 6 45.80 29.44 24.75
CA GLN A 6 45.79 29.65 23.31
C GLN A 6 44.44 30.29 22.94
N ALA A 7 44.48 31.48 22.34
CA ALA A 7 43.30 32.15 21.80
C ALA A 7 43.29 31.93 20.29
N PHE A 8 42.15 31.49 19.75
CA PHE A 8 41.96 31.33 18.31
C PHE A 8 42.01 32.68 17.60
N SER A 9 42.59 32.68 16.39
CA SER A 9 42.57 33.86 15.52
C SER A 9 41.19 34.03 14.87
N LEU A 10 40.73 35.28 14.72
CA LEU A 10 39.53 35.60 13.95
C LEU A 10 39.61 35.06 12.52
N VAL A 11 40.81 35.13 11.91
CA VAL A 11 41.04 34.64 10.54
C VAL A 11 40.88 33.12 10.46
N GLU A 12 41.33 32.42 11.49
CA GLU A 12 41.27 30.96 11.57
C GLU A 12 39.82 30.49 11.65
N LEU A 13 38.98 31.19 12.43
CA LEU A 13 37.55 30.92 12.47
C LEU A 13 36.86 31.27 11.13
N VAL A 14 37.19 32.40 10.52
CA VAL A 14 36.57 32.87 9.27
C VAL A 14 36.84 31.92 8.10
N VAL A 15 38.06 31.40 7.96
CA VAL A 15 38.38 30.43 6.90
C VAL A 15 37.64 29.11 7.11
N VAL A 16 37.51 28.64 8.36
CA VAL A 16 36.79 27.40 8.66
C VAL A 16 35.32 27.51 8.31
N VAL A 17 34.62 28.57 8.73
CA VAL A 17 33.20 28.74 8.40
C VAL A 17 32.99 28.97 6.91
N MET A 18 33.95 29.58 6.21
CA MET A 18 33.90 29.74 4.75
C MET A 18 33.95 28.39 4.03
N ILE A 19 34.86 27.49 4.42
CA ILE A 19 34.94 26.15 3.83
C ILE A 19 33.69 25.34 4.17
N LEU A 20 33.21 25.39 5.42
CA LEU A 20 31.97 24.72 5.83
C LEU A 20 30.75 25.22 5.02
N ALA A 21 30.68 26.51 4.70
CA ALA A 21 29.61 27.07 3.88
C ALA A 21 29.62 26.51 2.45
N ILE A 22 30.80 26.39 1.83
CA ILE A 22 30.94 25.82 0.48
C ILE A 22 30.55 24.34 0.48
N LEU A 23 31.02 23.57 1.46
CA LEU A 23 30.68 22.15 1.58
C LEU A 23 29.17 21.95 1.82
N ALA A 24 28.57 22.76 2.70
CA ALA A 24 27.14 22.70 2.97
C ALA A 24 26.31 23.05 1.73
N ALA A 25 26.74 24.03 0.92
CA ALA A 25 26.03 24.44 -0.29
C ALA A 25 25.89 23.31 -1.32
N ILE A 26 26.88 22.42 -1.43
CA ILE A 26 26.84 21.26 -2.33
C ILE A 26 26.16 20.06 -1.66
N ALA A 27 26.45 19.82 -0.38
CA ALA A 27 25.98 18.63 0.33
C ALA A 27 24.47 18.66 0.63
N VAL A 28 23.91 19.81 1.01
CA VAL A 28 22.49 19.94 1.39
C VAL A 28 21.51 19.55 0.26
N PRO A 29 21.61 20.08 -0.98
CA PRO A 29 20.67 19.70 -2.03
C PRO A 29 20.74 18.21 -2.38
N GLN A 30 21.95 17.62 -2.40
CA GLN A 30 22.13 16.19 -2.63
C GLN A 30 21.53 15.33 -1.49
N PHE A 31 21.70 15.76 -0.24
CA PHE A 31 21.14 15.07 0.92
C PHE A 31 19.61 15.05 0.92
N LEU A 32 18.97 16.15 0.50
CA LEU A 32 17.51 16.23 0.41
C LEU A 32 16.94 15.26 -0.66
N GLY A 33 17.57 15.17 -1.83
CA GLY A 33 17.14 14.25 -2.90
C GLY A 33 17.32 12.77 -2.53
N THR A 34 18.45 12.43 -1.90
CA THR A 34 18.73 11.05 -1.46
C THR A 34 17.78 10.58 -0.37
N ARG A 35 17.37 11.47 0.54
CA ARG A 35 16.37 11.17 1.57
C ARG A 35 15.00 10.80 0.97
N GLY A 36 14.53 11.56 -0.03
CA GLY A 36 13.28 11.25 -0.72
C GLY A 36 13.30 9.88 -1.40
N ARG A 37 14.39 9.55 -2.10
CA ARG A 37 14.57 8.23 -2.74
C ARG A 37 14.69 7.09 -1.72
N ALA A 38 15.33 7.32 -0.56
CA ALA A 38 15.37 6.34 0.50
C ALA A 38 13.97 6.05 1.06
N SER A 39 13.13 7.08 1.19
CA SER A 39 11.72 6.93 1.58
C SER A 39 10.91 6.13 0.57
N THR A 40 11.07 6.36 -0.75
CA THR A 40 10.33 5.59 -1.77
C THR A 40 10.73 4.12 -1.78
N VAL A 41 12.03 3.82 -1.73
CA VAL A 41 12.53 2.44 -1.67
C VAL A 41 12.03 1.73 -0.42
N ARG A 42 12.04 2.40 0.74
CA ARG A 42 11.52 1.83 1.98
C ARG A 42 10.03 1.55 1.89
N ALA A 43 9.24 2.48 1.35
CA ALA A 43 7.81 2.29 1.20
C ALA A 43 7.47 1.12 0.25
N ALA A 44 8.27 0.89 -0.79
CA ALA A 44 8.12 -0.28 -1.66
C ALA A 44 8.43 -1.59 -0.94
N GLN A 45 9.47 -1.62 -0.10
CA GLN A 45 9.78 -2.78 0.73
C GLN A 45 8.65 -3.07 1.71
N ASP A 46 8.14 -2.05 2.38
CA ASP A 46 7.00 -2.18 3.31
C ASP A 46 5.77 -2.74 2.59
N LEU A 47 5.45 -2.25 1.37
CA LEU A 47 4.34 -2.78 0.57
C LEU A 47 4.50 -4.28 0.24
N ARG A 48 5.70 -4.71 -0.16
CA ARG A 48 5.99 -6.14 -0.44
C ARG A 48 5.90 -7.01 0.81
N VAL A 49 6.30 -6.50 1.97
CA VAL A 49 6.17 -7.21 3.25
C VAL A 49 4.69 -7.35 3.63
N ILE A 50 3.89 -6.30 3.45
CA ILE A 50 2.44 -6.35 3.69
C ILE A 50 1.78 -7.34 2.73
N GLU A 51 2.13 -7.31 1.44
CA GLU A 51 1.67 -8.29 0.45
C GLU A 51 1.91 -9.71 0.93
N GLN A 52 3.16 -10.04 1.25
CA GLN A 52 3.54 -11.38 1.69
C GLN A 52 2.77 -11.80 2.94
N ALA A 53 2.57 -10.89 3.90
CA ALA A 53 1.78 -11.16 5.10
C ALA A 53 0.29 -11.44 4.78
N VAL A 54 -0.30 -10.70 3.83
CA VAL A 54 -1.67 -10.95 3.36
C VAL A 54 -1.78 -12.32 2.69
N LEU A 55 -0.81 -12.71 1.84
CA LEU A 55 -0.77 -14.03 1.22
C LEU A 55 -0.63 -15.16 2.26
N MET A 56 0.22 -14.98 3.27
CA MET A 56 0.38 -15.95 4.36
C MET A 56 -0.91 -16.12 5.16
N TYR A 57 -1.60 -15.01 5.46
CA TYR A 57 -2.92 -15.05 6.10
C TYR A 57 -3.93 -15.82 5.25
N TYR A 58 -3.99 -15.54 3.94
CA TYR A 58 -4.88 -16.25 3.02
C TYR A 58 -4.53 -17.75 2.95
N SER A 59 -3.25 -18.11 2.93
CA SER A 59 -2.83 -19.51 2.95
C SER A 59 -3.19 -20.23 4.26
N ALA A 60 -3.28 -19.52 5.39
CA ALA A 60 -3.59 -20.11 6.68
C ALA A 60 -5.11 -20.26 6.91
N TYR A 61 -5.90 -19.28 6.50
CA TYR A 61 -7.34 -19.20 6.80
C TYR A 61 -8.25 -19.38 5.59
N ASN A 62 -7.69 -19.46 4.38
CA ASN A 62 -8.41 -19.52 3.09
C ASN A 62 -9.41 -18.36 2.89
N GLU A 63 -9.17 -17.24 3.58
CA GLU A 63 -9.99 -16.04 3.58
C GLU A 63 -9.08 -14.81 3.54
N TRP A 64 -9.54 -13.73 2.89
CA TRP A 64 -8.81 -12.47 2.88
C TRP A 64 -8.99 -11.72 4.19
N PRO A 65 -7.95 -11.03 4.69
CA PRO A 65 -8.05 -10.26 5.93
C PRO A 65 -9.01 -9.09 5.78
N VAL A 66 -9.92 -8.93 6.74
CA VAL A 66 -10.92 -7.87 6.72
C VAL A 66 -10.26 -6.50 6.89
N PRO A 67 -10.47 -5.56 5.95
CA PRO A 67 -9.92 -4.20 6.06
C PRO A 67 -10.36 -3.48 7.35
N LYS A 68 -9.43 -2.73 7.97
CA LYS A 68 -9.69 -1.94 9.19
C LYS A 68 -9.36 -0.44 9.03
N PRO A 69 -9.85 0.45 9.92
CA PRO A 69 -9.47 1.87 10.01
C PRO A 69 -7.97 2.13 10.36
N VAL A 70 -7.51 3.40 10.35
CA VAL A 70 -6.06 3.76 10.21
C VAL A 70 -5.52 3.45 11.58
N GLY A 71 -4.33 2.86 11.67
CA GLY A 71 -3.77 2.56 12.98
C GLY A 71 -4.55 1.46 13.68
N VAL A 72 -5.24 0.61 12.92
CA VAL A 72 -5.85 -0.62 13.44
C VAL A 72 -5.32 -1.77 12.59
N VAL A 73 -4.62 -2.69 13.25
CA VAL A 73 -4.15 -3.91 12.63
C VAL A 73 -5.36 -4.82 12.34
N PRO A 74 -5.48 -5.39 11.12
CA PRO A 74 -6.50 -6.40 10.83
C PRO A 74 -6.39 -7.60 11.78
N ASN A 75 -7.53 -8.11 12.23
CA ASN A 75 -7.57 -9.23 13.17
C ASN A 75 -6.85 -10.45 12.58
N GLY A 76 -5.97 -11.08 13.38
CA GLY A 76 -5.17 -12.24 12.94
C GLY A 76 -3.97 -11.90 12.06
N MET A 77 -3.76 -10.62 11.69
CA MET A 77 -2.59 -10.23 10.90
C MET A 77 -1.33 -10.01 11.75
N SER A 78 -1.47 -9.77 13.05
CA SER A 78 -0.36 -9.54 13.99
C SER A 78 0.60 -10.73 14.12
N GLU A 79 0.19 -11.92 13.66
CA GLU A 79 1.05 -13.11 13.60
C GLU A 79 1.99 -13.08 12.38
N PHE A 80 1.58 -12.41 11.29
CA PHE A 80 2.28 -12.41 10.01
C PHE A 80 3.07 -11.12 9.75
N ILE A 81 2.69 -10.03 10.40
CA ILE A 81 3.36 -8.72 10.26
C ILE A 81 3.39 -7.98 11.58
N LYS A 82 4.44 -7.17 11.74
CA LYS A 82 4.58 -6.29 12.91
C LYS A 82 3.49 -5.22 12.89
N ASP A 83 2.83 -5.05 14.03
CA ASP A 83 1.78 -4.05 14.24
C ASP A 83 2.24 -2.63 13.90
N ASP A 84 3.51 -2.33 14.16
CA ASP A 84 4.16 -1.06 13.86
C ASP A 84 3.98 -0.59 12.42
N VAL A 85 3.81 -1.50 11.47
CA VAL A 85 3.65 -1.16 10.05
C VAL A 85 2.32 -0.45 9.80
N PHE A 86 1.24 -0.82 10.49
CA PHE A 86 -0.07 -0.17 10.35
C PHE A 86 -0.28 0.99 11.33
N LEU A 87 0.45 0.99 12.44
CA LEU A 87 0.35 1.99 13.50
C LEU A 87 1.15 3.26 13.19
N ASN A 88 2.31 3.12 12.56
CA ASN A 88 3.21 4.24 12.28
C ASN A 88 2.94 4.88 10.91
N PRO A 89 3.27 6.17 10.74
CA PRO A 89 3.19 6.81 9.44
C PRO A 89 4.19 6.18 8.45
N THR A 90 3.82 6.13 7.18
CA THR A 90 4.69 5.59 6.14
C THR A 90 5.87 6.52 5.87
N PRO A 91 6.98 6.02 5.29
CA PRO A 91 8.10 6.86 4.88
C PRO A 91 7.75 7.98 3.87
N LEU A 92 6.58 7.86 3.21
CA LEU A 92 6.02 8.82 2.24
C LEU A 92 4.99 9.78 2.86
N GLY A 93 4.74 9.67 4.16
CA GLY A 93 3.59 10.30 4.80
C GLY A 93 2.33 9.45 4.71
N GLY A 94 1.28 9.82 5.44
CA GLY A 94 0.07 9.00 5.57
C GLY A 94 0.29 7.67 6.29
N ALA A 95 -0.67 6.74 6.17
CA ALA A 95 -0.63 5.44 6.84
C ALA A 95 -1.09 4.29 5.92
N TYR A 96 -0.50 3.12 6.13
CA TYR A 96 -0.87 1.88 5.41
C TYR A 96 -2.23 1.36 5.85
N ARG A 97 -2.96 0.79 4.89
CA ARG A 97 -4.28 0.19 5.11
C ARG A 97 -4.53 -0.92 4.12
N LEU A 98 -5.24 -1.95 4.54
CA LEU A 98 -5.81 -2.89 3.58
C LEU A 98 -7.05 -2.31 2.92
N LYS A 99 -7.29 -2.73 1.69
CA LYS A 99 -8.45 -2.40 0.86
C LYS A 99 -8.92 -3.66 0.17
N GLU A 100 -10.23 -3.83 0.09
CA GLU A 100 -10.82 -4.88 -0.73
C GLU A 100 -11.43 -4.28 -1.99
N LYS A 101 -11.36 -5.01 -3.09
CA LYS A 101 -12.09 -4.72 -4.33
C LYS A 101 -12.91 -5.94 -4.69
N THR A 102 -14.22 -5.84 -4.52
CA THR A 102 -15.16 -6.86 -4.96
C THR A 102 -15.56 -6.58 -6.39
N THR A 103 -15.17 -7.45 -7.31
CA THR A 103 -15.57 -7.39 -8.72
C THR A 103 -16.62 -8.46 -8.96
N THR A 104 -17.85 -8.05 -9.22
CA THR A 104 -18.94 -8.96 -9.57
C THR A 104 -19.07 -9.03 -11.08
N SER A 105 -18.71 -10.16 -11.66
CA SER A 105 -18.93 -10.45 -13.08
C SER A 105 -20.14 -11.36 -13.23
N ALA A 106 -21.00 -11.07 -14.22
CA ALA A 106 -22.21 -11.86 -14.49
C ALA A 106 -21.90 -13.35 -14.76
N ASP A 107 -20.71 -13.64 -15.29
CA ASP A 107 -20.31 -14.99 -15.71
C ASP A 107 -19.42 -15.72 -14.69
N THR A 108 -18.80 -15.02 -13.74
CA THR A 108 -17.80 -15.58 -12.80
C THR A 108 -18.22 -15.44 -11.32
N GLY A 109 -19.32 -14.73 -11.05
CA GLY A 109 -19.72 -14.39 -9.69
C GLY A 109 -18.87 -13.25 -9.09
N SER A 110 -18.91 -13.12 -7.77
CA SER A 110 -18.22 -12.06 -7.02
C SER A 110 -16.83 -12.52 -6.62
N VAL A 111 -15.79 -11.87 -7.15
CA VAL A 111 -14.39 -12.07 -6.74
C VAL A 111 -13.96 -10.91 -5.85
N THR A 112 -13.58 -11.20 -4.62
CA THR A 112 -13.00 -10.20 -3.70
C THR A 112 -11.47 -10.30 -3.75
N LEU A 113 -10.83 -9.21 -4.13
CA LEU A 113 -9.38 -9.04 -4.14
C LEU A 113 -8.97 -8.15 -2.97
N SER A 114 -7.86 -8.49 -2.30
CA SER A 114 -7.25 -7.64 -1.29
C SER A 114 -6.09 -6.84 -1.89
N GLY A 115 -5.91 -5.62 -1.43
CA GLY A 115 -4.83 -4.72 -1.83
C GLY A 115 -4.41 -3.84 -0.66
N VAL A 116 -3.35 -3.07 -0.85
CA VAL A 116 -2.82 -2.16 0.17
C VAL A 116 -2.96 -0.74 -0.33
N ALA A 117 -3.35 0.19 0.53
CA ALA A 117 -3.42 1.59 0.20
C ALA A 117 -2.67 2.44 1.23
N ILE A 118 -2.00 3.48 0.75
CA ILE A 118 -1.46 4.55 1.57
C ILE A 118 -2.48 5.68 1.55
N ARG A 119 -2.92 6.11 2.74
CA ARG A 119 -3.89 7.19 2.90
C ARG A 119 -3.29 8.34 3.69
N TRP A 120 -3.32 9.53 3.09
CA TRP A 120 -2.88 10.77 3.74
C TRP A 120 -4.01 11.42 4.52
N SER A 121 -3.66 12.11 5.61
CA SER A 121 -4.64 12.86 6.40
C SER A 121 -5.24 14.02 5.60
N VAL A 122 -6.33 14.61 6.07
CA VAL A 122 -7.01 15.72 5.35
C VAL A 122 -6.09 16.96 5.25
N GLU A 123 -5.22 17.12 6.24
CA GLU A 123 -4.23 18.20 6.35
C GLU A 123 -2.94 17.92 5.56
N GLU A 124 -2.78 16.70 5.04
CA GLU A 124 -1.58 16.24 4.37
C GLU A 124 -1.87 15.97 2.89
N THR A 125 -0.96 16.36 2.01
CA THR A 125 -1.06 16.05 0.57
C THR A 125 0.04 15.08 0.21
N ALA A 126 -0.32 14.04 -0.53
CA ALA A 126 0.64 13.07 -0.99
C ALA A 126 1.73 13.76 -1.85
N PRO A 127 3.02 13.52 -1.54
CA PRO A 127 4.11 14.05 -2.35
C PRO A 127 4.10 13.31 -3.70
N LEU A 128 3.61 13.98 -4.74
CA LEU A 128 3.40 13.38 -6.07
C LEU A 128 4.69 12.79 -6.64
N ASP A 129 5.82 13.50 -6.51
CA ASP A 129 7.12 13.05 -7.01
C ASP A 129 7.58 11.72 -6.37
N LEU A 130 7.30 11.55 -5.07
CA LEU A 130 7.64 10.32 -4.37
C LEU A 130 6.64 9.19 -4.69
N CYS A 131 5.38 9.51 -4.93
CA CYS A 131 4.38 8.52 -5.36
C CYS A 131 4.70 8.00 -6.76
N LEU A 132 5.07 8.88 -7.68
CA LEU A 132 5.54 8.50 -9.03
C LEU A 132 6.82 7.67 -8.95
N GLY A 133 7.78 8.08 -8.12
CA GLY A 133 9.01 7.31 -7.93
C GLY A 133 8.81 5.95 -7.23
N LEU A 134 7.73 5.79 -6.44
CA LEU A 134 7.33 4.50 -5.89
C LEU A 134 6.74 3.61 -6.97
N ASP A 135 5.90 4.17 -7.82
CA ASP A 135 5.27 3.48 -8.95
C ASP A 135 6.29 3.05 -10.00
N GLU A 136 7.26 3.90 -10.35
CA GLU A 136 8.39 3.51 -11.21
C GLU A 136 9.20 2.33 -10.64
N LEU A 137 9.25 2.17 -9.31
CA LEU A 137 9.98 1.11 -8.65
C LEU A 137 9.20 -0.23 -8.59
N ILE A 138 7.86 -0.16 -8.62
CA ILE A 138 6.98 -1.30 -8.47
C ILE A 138 6.40 -1.75 -9.83
N ASP A 139 6.05 -0.81 -10.68
CA ASP A 139 5.35 -1.00 -11.95
C ASP A 139 6.00 -0.16 -13.08
N ASP A 140 5.28 0.78 -13.70
CA ASP A 140 5.70 1.53 -14.90
C ASP A 140 5.78 3.05 -14.71
N GLY A 141 5.39 3.56 -13.54
CA GLY A 141 5.43 4.99 -13.23
C GLY A 141 4.22 5.80 -13.73
N ASP A 142 3.16 5.16 -14.21
CA ASP A 142 1.86 5.82 -14.43
C ASP A 142 0.80 5.46 -13.36
N LEU A 143 0.63 6.38 -12.41
CA LEU A 143 -0.35 6.32 -11.33
C LEU A 143 -1.84 6.28 -11.77
N ARG A 144 -2.12 6.28 -13.08
CA ARG A 144 -3.47 6.16 -13.65
C ARG A 144 -3.82 4.74 -14.08
N THR A 145 -2.83 3.88 -14.27
CA THR A 145 -2.98 2.54 -14.83
C THR A 145 -2.23 1.51 -13.99
N GLY A 146 -2.41 0.22 -14.32
CA GLY A 146 -1.63 -0.84 -13.68
C GLY A 146 -2.03 -1.12 -12.24
N ARG A 147 -1.05 -1.63 -11.47
CA ARG A 147 -1.25 -2.10 -10.10
C ARG A 147 -1.24 -0.95 -9.10
N MET A 148 -0.64 0.19 -9.43
CA MET A 148 -0.64 1.38 -8.58
C MET A 148 -1.56 2.46 -9.13
N LEU A 149 -2.66 2.72 -8.41
CA LEU A 149 -3.67 3.67 -8.82
C LEU A 149 -3.80 4.78 -7.79
N MET A 150 -3.76 6.03 -8.25
CA MET A 150 -4.00 7.20 -7.42
C MET A 150 -5.32 7.88 -7.79
N PRO A 151 -6.47 7.38 -7.29
CA PRO A 151 -7.78 7.95 -7.62
C PRO A 151 -7.94 9.39 -7.13
N ASN A 152 -7.20 9.81 -6.10
CA ASN A 152 -7.14 11.20 -5.66
C ASN A 152 -5.79 11.50 -4.98
N LYS A 153 -5.49 12.79 -4.77
CA LYS A 153 -4.23 13.26 -4.13
C LYS A 153 -4.01 12.82 -2.67
N ARG A 154 -4.86 11.96 -2.13
CA ARG A 154 -4.87 11.51 -0.73
C ARG A 154 -4.93 10.00 -0.57
N LEU A 155 -4.95 9.26 -1.67
CA LEU A 155 -5.10 7.82 -1.65
C LEU A 155 -4.32 7.24 -2.81
N LEU A 156 -3.28 6.51 -2.46
CA LEU A 156 -2.51 5.68 -3.37
C LEU A 156 -2.92 4.24 -3.08
N MET A 157 -3.51 3.58 -4.06
CA MET A 157 -3.90 2.18 -3.98
C MET A 157 -2.88 1.34 -4.73
N TRP A 158 -2.57 0.20 -4.15
CA TRP A 158 -1.84 -0.86 -4.80
C TRP A 158 -2.73 -2.09 -4.81
N VAL A 159 -3.14 -2.47 -6.02
CA VAL A 159 -4.05 -3.56 -6.32
C VAL A 159 -3.21 -4.78 -6.65
N GLN A 160 -3.40 -5.85 -5.88
CA GLN A 160 -2.81 -7.14 -6.20
C GLN A 160 -3.53 -7.71 -7.42
N ASP A 161 -2.80 -8.10 -8.46
CA ASP A 161 -3.40 -8.70 -9.65
C ASP A 161 -3.97 -10.08 -9.29
N SER A 162 -5.24 -10.29 -9.64
CA SER A 162 -5.92 -11.58 -9.54
C SER A 162 -5.30 -12.69 -10.40
N THR A 163 -4.48 -12.35 -11.40
CA THR A 163 -3.81 -13.34 -12.26
C THR A 163 -2.53 -13.91 -11.64
N ASP A 164 -1.84 -13.17 -10.76
CA ASP A 164 -0.61 -13.64 -10.09
C ASP A 164 -0.88 -14.51 -8.85
N ALA A 165 -2.11 -14.49 -8.30
CA ALA A 165 -2.54 -15.49 -7.31
C ALA A 165 -2.56 -16.92 -7.89
N SER A 166 -2.52 -17.07 -9.21
CA SER A 166 -2.40 -18.36 -9.90
C SER A 166 -0.95 -18.80 -10.14
N ALA A 167 0.06 -17.95 -9.89
CA ALA A 167 1.47 -18.25 -10.13
C ALA A 167 2.17 -19.01 -8.99
N THR A 168 1.49 -19.22 -7.85
CA THR A 168 1.92 -20.18 -6.81
C THR A 168 0.95 -21.35 -6.72
N GLY A 169 1.00 -22.25 -7.71
CA GLY A 169 0.84 -23.70 -7.54
C GLY A 169 -0.39 -24.29 -6.84
N ALA A 170 -1.43 -23.51 -6.53
CA ALA A 170 -2.70 -24.03 -6.04
C ALA A 170 -3.71 -24.02 -7.19
N SER A 171 -3.62 -25.04 -8.06
CA SER A 171 -4.67 -25.37 -9.01
C SER A 171 -6.00 -25.47 -8.27
N ASN A 172 -6.93 -24.55 -8.53
CA ASN A 172 -8.28 -24.54 -7.99
C ASN A 172 -9.06 -25.74 -8.57
N PRO A 173 -9.39 -26.81 -7.80
CA PRO A 173 -10.10 -27.95 -8.33
C PRO A 173 -11.63 -27.75 -8.38
N ALA A 174 -12.15 -26.54 -8.17
CA ALA A 174 -13.60 -26.29 -8.10
C ALA A 174 -14.20 -25.57 -9.33
N ALA A 175 -13.43 -25.26 -10.37
CA ALA A 175 -13.94 -24.58 -11.58
C ALA A 175 -14.64 -25.51 -12.60
N ASN A 176 -15.22 -26.62 -12.15
CA ASN A 176 -16.11 -27.42 -13.00
C ASN A 176 -17.28 -27.93 -12.16
N LEU A 177 -18.36 -27.14 -12.12
CA LEU A 177 -19.75 -27.61 -12.27
C LEU A 177 -20.74 -26.44 -12.06
N SER A 178 -21.85 -26.54 -12.79
CA SER A 178 -23.12 -25.81 -12.66
C SER A 178 -23.23 -24.37 -13.19
N VAL A 179 -23.41 -24.29 -14.51
CA VAL A 179 -24.68 -23.91 -15.18
C VAL A 179 -25.50 -22.78 -14.52
N SER A 180 -25.59 -21.65 -15.24
CA SER A 180 -26.54 -20.55 -15.03
C SER A 180 -28.01 -20.99 -15.12
N PRO A 181 -28.95 -20.41 -14.36
CA PRO A 181 -30.37 -20.52 -14.67
C PRO A 181 -30.88 -19.24 -15.33
N SER A 182 -31.09 -19.31 -16.65
CA SER A 182 -31.96 -18.41 -17.40
C SER A 182 -33.42 -18.87 -17.28
N GLY A 183 -34.27 -17.99 -16.74
CA GLY A 183 -35.71 -17.85 -17.05
C GLY A 183 -36.67 -18.98 -16.66
N VAL A 184 -37.52 -18.76 -15.64
CA VAL A 184 -38.90 -19.27 -15.61
C VAL A 184 -39.82 -18.26 -14.90
N SER A 185 -40.80 -17.78 -15.65
CA SER A 185 -41.94 -16.95 -15.25
C SER A 185 -42.87 -17.70 -14.29
N ALA A 186 -43.21 -17.10 -13.15
CA ALA A 186 -44.30 -17.58 -12.30
C ALA A 186 -45.64 -16.95 -12.77
N SER A 187 -46.48 -17.76 -13.40
CA SER A 187 -47.88 -17.44 -13.70
C SER A 187 -48.74 -17.57 -12.43
N VAL A 188 -49.36 -16.47 -12.00
CA VAL A 188 -50.40 -16.48 -10.97
C VAL A 188 -51.75 -16.66 -11.66
N GLY A 189 -52.41 -17.79 -11.42
CA GLY A 189 -53.76 -18.09 -11.92
C GLY A 189 -54.35 -19.25 -11.13
N GLY A 190 -55.34 -18.95 -10.29
CA GLY A 190 -55.88 -19.85 -9.28
C GLY A 190 -56.70 -21.03 -9.79
N LEU A 191 -56.99 -21.96 -8.89
CA LEU A 191 -58.12 -22.89 -8.97
C LEU A 191 -58.52 -23.35 -7.55
N SER A 192 -59.81 -23.23 -7.32
CA SER A 192 -60.64 -23.62 -6.19
C SER A 192 -60.89 -25.13 -6.06
N ALA A 193 -60.99 -25.65 -4.83
CA ALA A 193 -61.91 -26.72 -4.38
C ALA A 193 -61.66 -26.94 -2.86
N SER A 194 -62.57 -26.66 -1.91
CA SER A 194 -63.88 -27.27 -1.61
C SER A 194 -63.81 -28.66 -0.95
N LEU A 195 -64.24 -28.70 0.32
CA LEU A 195 -64.85 -29.80 1.11
C LEU A 195 -63.95 -30.97 1.55
N ASN A 196 -63.67 -31.06 2.86
CA ASN A 196 -64.55 -31.72 3.84
C ASN A 196 -64.21 -31.24 5.27
#